data_AF-A0A2K9AQU4-F1
#
_entry.id   AF-A0A2K9AQU4-F1
#
_cell.length_a   1.000
_cell.length_b   1.000
_cell.length_c   1.000
_cell.angle_alpha   90.00
_cell.angle_beta   90.00
_cell.angle_gamma   90.00
#
_symmetry.space_group_name_H-M   'P 1'
#
loop_
_entity.id
_entity.type
_entity.pdbx_description
1 polymer ?
#
loop_
_entity_poly.entity_id
_entity_poly.type
_entity_poly.pdbx_seq_one_letter_code
_entity_poly.pdbx_strand_id
1 'polypeptide(L)'
;MKERNLLYFITALVASILLLVSILARTQDWYNLNNYGELAVPTIHYLVIPVILFWLAWYFEDKGVLLSAAVILAIIFGLHLDHSGLLNNNPYIISRYAPAVKTAYVLSLVLSLASVVLAFFTYLQKDIMKLIKKEK
;
A
#
# COMPACT_ATOMS: atom_id res chain seq x y z
N MET A 1 -6.80 -26.35 -11.98
CA MET A 1 -6.50 -25.26 -11.03
C MET A 1 -7.82 -24.68 -10.56
N LYS A 2 -8.09 -24.58 -9.25
CA LYS A 2 -9.28 -23.85 -8.75
C LYS A 2 -9.22 -22.41 -9.28
N GLU A 3 -10.34 -21.87 -9.74
CA GLU A 3 -10.46 -20.45 -10.07
C GLU A 3 -10.23 -19.64 -8.79
N ARG A 4 -9.04 -19.06 -8.66
CA ARG A 4 -8.67 -18.27 -7.49
C ARG A 4 -9.29 -16.89 -7.58
N ASN A 5 -9.69 -16.31 -6.45
CA ASN A 5 -10.31 -15.00 -6.45
C ASN A 5 -9.34 -13.92 -6.98
N LEU A 6 -9.71 -13.30 -8.12
CA LEU A 6 -8.92 -12.27 -8.80
C LEU A 6 -8.71 -11.02 -7.94
N LEU A 7 -9.66 -10.66 -7.07
CA LEU A 7 -9.54 -9.47 -6.23
C LEU A 7 -8.48 -9.61 -5.14
N TYR A 8 -8.29 -10.83 -4.60
CA TYR A 8 -7.17 -11.11 -3.69
C TYR A 8 -5.83 -10.90 -4.40
N PHE A 9 -5.73 -11.38 -5.64
CA PHE A 9 -4.53 -11.23 -6.46
C PHE A 9 -4.24 -9.75 -6.76
N ILE A 10 -5.25 -9.00 -7.20
CA ILE A 10 -5.10 -7.56 -7.50
C ILE A 10 -4.66 -6.81 -6.23
N THR A 11 -5.24 -7.12 -5.07
CA THR A 11 -4.84 -6.51 -3.79
C THR A 11 -3.36 -6.76 -3.48
N ALA A 12 -2.91 -8.01 -3.58
CA ALA A 12 -1.50 -8.37 -3.36
C ALA A 12 -0.56 -7.72 -4.38
N LEU A 13 -1.00 -7.60 -5.64
CA LEU A 13 -0.24 -6.96 -6.70
C LEU A 13 -0.06 -5.46 -6.45
N VAL A 14 -1.13 -4.73 -6.09
CA VAL A 14 -1.05 -3.29 -5.80
C VAL A 14 -0.14 -3.02 -4.61
N ALA A 15 -0.23 -3.83 -3.55
CA ALA A 15 0.67 -3.73 -2.40
C ALA A 15 2.14 -4.03 -2.78
N SER A 16 2.36 -4.96 -3.71
CA SER A 16 3.70 -5.25 -4.23
C SER A 16 4.27 -4.09 -5.07
N ILE A 17 3.43 -3.40 -5.84
CA ILE A 17 3.84 -2.19 -6.57
C ILE A 17 4.27 -1.09 -5.59
N LEU A 18 3.55 -0.90 -4.48
CA LEU A 18 3.96 0.03 -3.42
C LEU A 18 5.35 -0.31 -2.84
N LEU A 19 5.61 -1.59 -2.59
CA LEU A 19 6.91 -2.06 -2.14
C LEU A 19 8.01 -1.78 -3.18
N LEU A 20 7.74 -2.06 -4.46
CA LEU A 20 8.67 -1.77 -5.56
C LEU A 20 8.97 -0.28 -5.69
N VAL A 21 7.95 0.59 -5.60
CA VAL A 21 8.13 2.04 -5.59
C VAL A 21 9.05 2.45 -4.43
N SER A 22 8.87 1.86 -3.25
CA SER A 22 9.69 2.16 -2.08
C SER A 22 11.15 1.68 -2.22
N ILE A 23 11.37 0.58 -2.96
CA ILE A 23 12.71 0.11 -3.34
C ILE A 23 13.35 1.04 -4.37
N LEU A 24 12.63 1.40 -5.42
CA LEU A 24 13.13 2.27 -6.49
C LEU A 24 13.44 3.68 -6.00
N ALA A 25 12.65 4.22 -5.07
CA ALA A 25 12.92 5.51 -4.46
C ALA A 25 14.30 5.54 -3.77
N ARG A 26 14.73 4.44 -3.16
CA ARG A 26 16.05 4.34 -2.47
C ARG A 26 17.24 4.39 -3.41
N THR A 27 17.07 4.07 -4.68
CA THR A 27 18.16 4.12 -5.65
C THR A 27 18.38 5.54 -6.19
N GLN A 28 17.54 6.50 -5.79
CA GLN A 28 17.62 7.87 -6.29
C GLN A 28 18.56 8.72 -5.43
N ASP A 29 19.35 9.58 -6.08
CA ASP A 29 20.31 10.47 -5.41
C ASP A 29 19.67 11.38 -4.35
N TRP A 30 18.38 11.72 -4.52
CA TRP A 30 17.63 12.57 -3.61
C TRP A 30 17.11 11.87 -2.35
N TYR A 31 17.16 10.53 -2.27
CA TYR A 31 16.53 9.78 -1.18
C TYR A 31 17.09 10.16 0.20
N ASN A 32 18.42 10.22 0.31
CA ASN A 32 19.12 10.54 1.57
C ASN A 32 19.32 12.04 1.79
N LEU A 33 18.99 12.88 0.81
CA LEU A 33 19.08 14.34 0.96
C LEU A 33 17.96 14.80 1.90
N ASN A 34 18.32 15.36 3.05
CA ASN A 34 17.37 15.89 4.05
C ASN A 34 16.20 14.93 4.38
N ASN A 35 16.44 13.62 4.35
CA ASN A 35 15.46 12.56 4.58
C ASN A 35 14.22 12.60 3.66
N TYR A 36 14.32 13.21 2.46
CA TYR A 36 13.20 13.30 1.53
C TYR A 36 12.61 11.93 1.17
N GLY A 37 13.46 10.91 1.04
CA GLY A 37 13.06 9.53 0.77
C GLY A 37 12.17 8.93 1.85
N GLU A 38 12.57 9.09 3.11
CA GLU A 38 11.85 8.52 4.27
C GLU A 38 10.49 9.19 4.49
N LEU A 39 10.36 10.46 4.09
CA LEU A 39 9.10 11.18 4.11
C LEU A 39 8.22 10.83 2.90
N ALA A 40 8.83 10.59 1.74
CA ALA A 40 8.11 10.37 0.49
C ALA A 40 7.54 8.95 0.34
N VAL A 41 8.21 7.93 0.86
CA VAL A 41 7.75 6.54 0.74
C VAL A 41 7.81 5.82 2.09
N PRO A 42 6.87 4.90 2.39
CA PRO A 42 6.98 4.08 3.58
C PRO A 42 8.27 3.23 3.56
N THR A 43 8.81 2.95 4.73
CA THR A 43 10.05 2.16 4.80
C THR A 43 9.79 0.72 4.34
N ILE A 44 10.78 0.13 3.67
CA ILE A 44 10.67 -1.24 3.10
C ILE A 44 10.28 -2.25 4.17
N HIS A 45 10.94 -2.21 5.33
CA HIS A 45 10.73 -3.19 6.39
C HIS A 45 9.29 -3.19 6.92
N TYR A 46 8.61 -2.03 6.91
CA TYR A 46 7.19 -1.95 7.26
C TYR A 46 6.28 -2.51 6.17
N LEU A 47 6.67 -2.43 4.89
CA LEU A 47 5.87 -2.92 3.77
C LEU A 47 6.04 -4.43 3.49
N VAL A 48 7.18 -5.02 3.83
CA VAL A 48 7.46 -6.45 3.55
C VAL A 48 6.43 -7.36 4.23
N ILE A 49 6.13 -7.11 5.52
CA ILE A 49 5.19 -7.93 6.29
C ILE A 49 3.79 -7.93 5.67
N PRO A 50 3.10 -6.78 5.47
CA PRO A 50 1.76 -6.78 4.90
C PRO A 50 1.74 -7.33 3.47
N VAL A 51 2.78 -7.10 2.66
CA VAL A 51 2.86 -7.66 1.29
C VAL A 51 2.92 -9.19 1.32
N ILE A 52 3.76 -9.79 2.16
CA ILE A 52 3.82 -11.25 2.33
C ILE A 52 2.46 -11.77 2.77
N LEU A 53 1.83 -11.12 3.75
CA LEU A 53 0.51 -11.53 4.23
C LEU A 53 -0.56 -11.45 3.14
N PHE A 54 -0.54 -10.43 2.26
CA PHE A 54 -1.46 -10.38 1.12
C PHE A 54 -1.25 -11.53 0.14
N TRP A 55 -0.01 -11.89 -0.15
CA TRP A 55 0.28 -13.07 -0.99
C TRP A 55 -0.16 -14.37 -0.34
N LEU A 56 0.05 -14.52 0.98
CA LEU A 56 -0.44 -15.69 1.73
C LEU A 56 -1.98 -15.73 1.75
N ALA A 57 -2.64 -14.59 1.94
CA ALA A 57 -4.10 -14.48 1.88
C ALA A 57 -4.64 -14.89 0.51
N TRP A 58 -3.97 -14.51 -0.59
CA TRP A 58 -4.34 -14.97 -1.93
C TRP A 58 -4.07 -16.48 -2.12
N TYR A 59 -2.92 -16.97 -1.66
CA TYR A 59 -2.53 -18.36 -1.84
C TYR A 59 -3.46 -19.34 -1.10
N PHE A 60 -3.85 -19.01 0.13
CA PHE A 60 -4.74 -19.82 0.97
C PHE A 60 -6.22 -19.40 0.90
N GLU A 61 -6.53 -18.29 0.22
CA GLU A 61 -7.86 -17.65 0.19
C GLU A 61 -8.44 -17.30 1.57
N ASP A 62 -7.55 -17.06 2.54
CA ASP A 62 -7.90 -16.80 3.94
C ASP A 62 -8.30 -15.34 4.17
N LYS A 63 -9.51 -15.15 4.70
CA LYS A 63 -10.08 -13.82 4.98
C LYS A 63 -9.44 -13.14 6.18
N GLY A 64 -9.07 -13.91 7.20
CA GLY A 64 -8.46 -13.39 8.42
C GLY A 64 -7.07 -12.82 8.11
N VAL A 65 -6.27 -13.56 7.34
CA VAL A 65 -4.96 -13.11 6.86
C VAL A 65 -5.08 -11.86 6.00
N LEU A 66 -6.08 -11.80 5.09
CA LEU A 66 -6.35 -10.60 4.29
C LEU A 66 -6.66 -9.38 5.18
N LEU A 67 -7.53 -9.55 6.18
CA LEU A 67 -7.93 -8.47 7.08
C LEU A 67 -6.75 -8.01 7.95
N SER A 68 -5.97 -8.94 8.50
CA SER A 68 -4.77 -8.61 9.28
C SER A 68 -3.75 -7.82 8.45
N ALA A 69 -3.51 -8.24 7.20
CA ALA A 69 -2.65 -7.49 6.28
C ALA A 69 -3.18 -6.08 6.01
N ALA A 70 -4.50 -5.94 5.80
CA ALA A 70 -5.16 -4.66 5.58
C ALA A 70 -5.04 -3.71 6.78
N VAL A 71 -5.23 -4.23 8.00
CA VAL A 71 -5.12 -3.43 9.24
C VAL A 71 -3.68 -2.94 9.43
N ILE A 72 -2.69 -3.81 9.27
CA ILE A 72 -1.27 -3.43 9.37
C ILE A 72 -0.95 -2.35 8.34
N LEU A 73 -1.36 -2.53 7.08
CA LEU A 73 -1.12 -1.54 6.03
C LEU A 73 -1.86 -0.22 6.28
N ALA A 74 -3.07 -0.26 6.86
CA ALA A 74 -3.83 0.93 7.22
C ALA A 74 -3.14 1.75 8.32
N ILE A 75 -2.51 1.09 9.30
CA ILE A 75 -1.70 1.77 10.33
C ILE A 75 -0.49 2.44 9.67
N ILE A 76 0.22 1.73 8.79
CA ILE A 76 1.38 2.29 8.06
C ILE A 76 0.95 3.48 7.20
N PHE A 77 -0.20 3.37 6.52
CA PHE A 77 -0.77 4.47 5.76
C PHE A 77 -1.08 5.69 6.64
N GLY A 78 -1.71 5.48 7.81
CA GLY A 78 -1.99 6.54 8.76
C GLY A 78 -0.73 7.29 9.19
N LEU A 79 0.33 6.55 9.55
CA LEU A 79 1.64 7.13 9.89
C LEU A 79 2.28 7.89 8.70
N HIS A 80 2.02 7.45 7.47
CA HIS A 80 2.55 8.11 6.27
C HIS A 80 1.87 9.46 5.99
N LEU A 81 0.63 9.66 6.44
CA LEU A 81 -0.10 10.93 6.26
C LEU A 81 0.52 12.09 7.06
N ASP A 82 1.23 11.79 8.15
CA ASP A 82 1.94 12.80 8.96
C ASP A 82 3.02 13.52 8.13
N HIS A 83 3.48 12.94 7.02
CA HIS A 83 4.46 13.52 6.11
C HIS A 83 3.84 14.40 5.01
N SER A 84 2.54 14.70 5.08
CA SER A 84 1.82 15.54 4.10
C SER A 84 2.40 16.94 3.91
N GLY A 85 3.19 17.43 4.87
CA GLY A 85 3.95 18.68 4.77
C GLY A 85 4.86 18.76 3.52
N LEU A 86 5.30 17.63 2.98
CA LEU A 86 6.09 17.56 1.73
C LEU A 86 5.41 18.27 0.55
N LEU A 87 4.08 18.24 0.48
CA LEU A 87 3.33 18.89 -0.58
C LEU A 87 3.40 20.42 -0.46
N ASN A 88 3.48 20.93 0.76
CA ASN A 88 3.52 22.34 1.12
C ASN A 88 4.95 22.90 1.26
N ASN A 89 5.96 22.20 0.73
CA ASN A 89 7.39 22.55 0.86
C ASN A 89 7.86 22.65 2.34
N ASN A 90 7.30 21.82 3.23
CA ASN A 90 7.77 21.67 4.60
C ASN A 90 8.07 20.18 4.89
N PRO A 91 9.35 19.74 4.90
CA PRO A 91 10.56 20.55 4.83
C PRO A 91 10.82 21.14 3.44
N TYR A 92 11.69 22.16 3.37
CA TYR A 92 12.10 22.74 2.09
C TYR A 92 12.76 21.68 1.20
N ILE A 93 12.23 21.52 -0.02
CA ILE A 93 12.75 20.59 -1.02
C ILE A 93 13.47 21.38 -2.09
N ILE A 94 14.73 21.01 -2.38
CA ILE A 94 15.53 21.62 -3.44
C ILE A 94 14.75 21.51 -4.76
N SER A 95 14.56 22.64 -5.46
CA SER A 95 13.67 22.74 -6.65
C SER A 95 13.95 21.69 -7.72
N ARG A 96 15.21 21.26 -7.89
CA ARG A 96 15.60 20.21 -8.85
C ARG A 96 14.97 18.85 -8.55
N TYR A 97 14.75 18.51 -7.28
CA TYR A 97 14.21 17.22 -6.85
C TYR A 97 12.75 17.27 -6.44
N ALA A 98 12.18 18.47 -6.25
CA ALA A 98 10.80 18.66 -5.81
C ALA A 98 9.75 17.88 -6.64
N PRO A 99 9.83 17.80 -7.98
CA PRO A 99 8.88 16.98 -8.75
C PRO A 99 8.96 15.50 -8.38
N ALA A 100 10.18 14.93 -8.35
CA ALA A 100 10.39 13.51 -8.07
C ALA A 100 9.93 13.13 -6.67
N VAL A 101 10.30 13.92 -5.65
CA VAL A 101 9.90 13.69 -4.26
C VAL A 101 8.39 13.74 -4.09
N LYS A 102 7.73 14.77 -4.66
CA LYS A 102 6.27 14.94 -4.55
C LYS A 102 5.53 13.84 -5.30
N THR A 103 6.00 13.43 -6.48
CA THR A 103 5.41 12.30 -7.22
C THR A 103 5.55 11.00 -6.44
N ALA A 104 6.72 10.72 -5.86
CA ALA A 104 6.92 9.53 -5.04
C ALA A 104 5.98 9.51 -3.83
N TYR A 105 5.78 10.67 -3.18
CA TYR A 105 4.82 10.83 -2.08
C TYR A 105 3.37 10.58 -2.49
N VAL A 106 2.91 11.22 -3.57
CA VAL A 106 1.52 11.05 -4.02
C VAL A 106 1.28 9.62 -4.49
N LEU A 107 2.24 9.03 -5.20
CA LEU A 107 2.12 7.66 -5.70
C LEU A 107 2.07 6.65 -4.54
N SER A 108 2.94 6.79 -3.53
CA SER A 108 2.93 5.92 -2.36
C SER A 108 1.64 6.06 -1.55
N LEU A 109 1.12 7.27 -1.41
CA LEU A 109 -0.17 7.55 -0.75
C LEU A 109 -1.34 6.89 -1.49
N VAL A 110 -1.41 7.05 -2.81
CA VAL A 110 -2.50 6.46 -3.61
C VAL A 110 -2.44 4.93 -3.60
N LEU A 111 -1.25 4.34 -3.76
CA LEU A 111 -1.09 2.88 -3.76
C LEU A 111 -1.39 2.26 -2.39
N SER A 112 -0.99 2.90 -1.30
CA SER A 112 -1.29 2.44 0.05
C SER A 112 -2.79 2.51 0.35
N LEU A 113 -3.44 3.63 0.03
CA LEU A 113 -4.89 3.77 0.15
C LEU A 113 -5.63 2.73 -0.72
N ALA A 114 -5.25 2.58 -1.99
CA ALA A 114 -5.85 1.61 -2.90
C ALA A 114 -5.73 0.19 -2.37
N SER A 115 -4.57 -0.20 -1.86
CA SER A 115 -4.33 -1.53 -1.28
C SER A 115 -5.24 -1.79 -0.08
N VAL A 116 -5.35 -0.81 0.83
CA VAL A 116 -6.23 -0.90 2.02
C VAL A 116 -7.70 -1.03 1.60
N VAL A 117 -8.18 -0.13 0.74
CA VAL A 117 -9.58 -0.11 0.28
C VAL A 117 -9.93 -1.40 -0.45
N LEU A 118 -9.07 -1.87 -1.35
CA LEU A 118 -9.27 -3.13 -2.09
C LEU A 118 -9.31 -4.33 -1.14
N ALA A 119 -8.43 -4.38 -0.14
CA ALA A 119 -8.42 -5.46 0.84
C ALA A 119 -9.72 -5.52 1.65
N PHE A 120 -10.18 -4.38 2.17
CA PHE A 120 -11.44 -4.29 2.92
C PHE A 120 -12.65 -4.61 2.04
N PHE A 121 -12.67 -4.10 0.81
CA PHE A 121 -13.74 -4.42 -0.14
C PHE A 121 -13.79 -5.93 -0.45
N THR A 122 -12.63 -6.53 -0.71
CA THR A 122 -12.48 -7.97 -1.00
C THR A 122 -12.92 -8.84 0.18
N TYR A 123 -12.65 -8.39 1.40
CA TYR A 123 -13.13 -9.03 2.63
C TYR A 123 -14.67 -9.03 2.72
N LEU A 124 -15.29 -7.85 2.55
CA LEU A 124 -16.75 -7.66 2.68
C LEU A 124 -17.55 -8.32 1.55
N GLN A 125 -17.05 -8.27 0.31
CA GLN A 125 -17.75 -8.80 -0.86
C GLN A 125 -18.14 -10.28 -0.70
N LYS A 126 -17.25 -11.10 -0.12
CA LYS A 126 -17.52 -12.52 0.11
C LYS A 126 -18.72 -12.74 1.06
N ASP A 127 -18.95 -11.86 2.02
CA ASP A 127 -20.08 -11.98 2.96
C ASP A 127 -21.37 -11.43 2.36
N ILE A 128 -21.30 -10.31 1.64
CA ILE A 128 -22.43 -9.76 0.88
C ILE A 128 -22.96 -10.79 -0.13
N MET A 129 -22.08 -11.44 -0.88
CA MET A 129 -22.47 -12.45 -1.88
C MET A 129 -23.13 -13.69 -1.25
N LYS A 130 -22.71 -14.07 -0.02
CA LYS A 130 -23.34 -15.18 0.72
C LYS A 130 -24.76 -14.82 1.17
N LEU A 131 -24.99 -13.58 1.63
CA LEU A 131 -26.31 -13.10 2.03
C LEU A 131 -27.28 -13.11 0.83
N ILE A 132 -26.86 -12.55 -0.31
CA ILE A 132 -27.69 -12.51 -1.54
C ILE A 132 -28.05 -13.91 -2.04
N LYS A 133 -27.15 -14.89 -1.93
CA LYS A 133 -27.42 -16.28 -2.32
C LYS A 133 -28.36 -17.02 -1.36
N LYS A 134 -28.47 -16.57 -0.10
CA LYS A 134 -29.32 -17.21 0.91
C LYS A 134 -30.78 -16.76 0.82
N GLU A 135 -31.03 -15.61 0.19
CA GLU A 135 -32.37 -15.04 -0.06
C GLU A 135 -33.00 -15.51 -1.38
N LYS A 136 -32.25 -16.24 -2.22
CA LYS A 136 -32.75 -16.88 -3.46
C LYS A 136 -32.92 -18.38 -3.26
#